data_AF-A0A534VF80-F1
#
_entry.id   AF-A0A534VF80-F1
#
_cell.length_a   1.000
_cell.length_b   1.000
_cell.length_c   1.000
_cell.angle_alpha   90.00
_cell.angle_beta   90.00
_cell.angle_gamma   90.00
#
_symmetry.space_group_name_H-M   'P 1'
#
loop_
_entity.id
_entity.type
_entity.pdbx_description
1 polymer ?
#
loop_
_entity_poly.entity_id
_entity_poly.type
_entity_poly.pdbx_seq_one_letter_code
_entity_poly.pdbx_strand_id
1 'polypeptide(L)'
;MDAARGARARRGGAPVSTVVARRHPPWLKVRAPGGPGFAETMATVRELGLHTVCQEARCPNIGECWGHRTATFMLLGDTCTRNCGFCAVTHGRPLAVDPAEPLRVASAVARLGLRHVVVTSVNRDDLADGGAAHFAATAGAIKRLLPGCRVEVLVPDFQGNLASVAEVVASPIDVFNHNLETVPR
;
A
#
# COMPACT_ATOMS: atom_id res chain seq x y z
N MET A 1 -1.79 -32.12 -60.87
CA MET A 1 -1.48 -30.76 -61.35
C MET A 1 -2.72 -29.93 -61.05
N ASP A 2 -2.77 -28.86 -60.27
CA ASP A 2 -1.82 -28.15 -59.41
C ASP A 2 -2.70 -27.16 -58.63
N ALA A 3 -2.67 -27.12 -57.29
CA ALA A 3 -3.35 -26.07 -56.52
C ALA A 3 -2.83 -26.01 -55.06
N ALA A 4 -1.52 -25.79 -54.88
CA ALA A 4 -0.97 -25.43 -53.58
C ALA A 4 -1.33 -23.97 -53.25
N ARG A 5 -2.13 -23.79 -52.20
CA ARG A 5 -2.56 -22.49 -51.66
C ARG A 5 -1.35 -21.72 -51.09
N GLY A 6 -1.16 -20.50 -51.58
CA GLY A 6 -0.06 -19.61 -51.18
C GLY A 6 -0.07 -19.24 -49.70
N ALA A 7 1.10 -19.35 -49.09
CA ALA A 7 1.37 -18.88 -47.74
C ALA A 7 1.31 -17.34 -47.70
N ARG A 8 0.37 -16.78 -46.93
CA ARG A 8 0.39 -15.36 -46.57
C ARG A 8 1.49 -15.13 -45.53
N ALA A 9 2.57 -14.48 -45.96
CA ALA A 9 3.60 -13.94 -45.09
C ALA A 9 2.97 -12.97 -44.06
N ARG A 10 3.09 -13.31 -42.77
CA ARG A 10 2.71 -12.41 -41.67
C ARG A 10 3.69 -11.24 -41.68
N ARG A 11 3.16 -10.03 -41.90
CA ARG A 11 3.91 -8.77 -41.85
C ARG A 11 4.51 -8.59 -40.44
N GLY A 12 5.77 -8.20 -40.42
CA GLY A 12 6.62 -8.12 -39.23
C GLY A 12 6.02 -7.28 -38.11
N GLY A 13 6.07 -7.84 -36.90
CA GLY A 13 5.82 -7.11 -35.67
C GLY A 13 6.88 -6.01 -35.49
N ALA A 14 6.43 -4.83 -35.05
CA ALA A 14 7.31 -3.74 -34.66
C ALA A 14 8.35 -4.23 -33.63
N PRO A 15 9.61 -3.75 -33.70
CA PRO A 15 10.62 -4.15 -32.76
C PRO A 15 10.18 -3.79 -31.34
N VAL A 16 10.13 -4.80 -30.47
CA VAL A 16 9.99 -4.61 -29.02
C VAL A 16 11.18 -3.76 -28.60
N SER A 17 10.92 -2.51 -28.22
CA SER A 17 11.92 -1.62 -27.64
C SER A 17 12.50 -2.30 -26.42
N THR A 18 13.72 -2.83 -26.56
CA THR A 18 14.51 -3.37 -25.46
C THR A 18 15.03 -2.19 -24.66
N VAL A 19 14.18 -1.63 -23.80
CA VAL A 19 14.65 -0.76 -22.74
C VAL A 19 15.61 -1.59 -21.91
N VAL A 20 16.92 -1.42 -22.14
CA VAL A 20 17.96 -2.06 -21.35
C VAL A 20 17.73 -1.62 -19.91
N ALA A 21 17.34 -2.58 -19.05
CA ALA A 21 17.16 -2.32 -17.64
C ALA A 21 18.47 -1.73 -17.10
N ARG A 22 18.45 -0.42 -16.82
CA ARG A 22 19.61 0.27 -16.26
C ARG A 22 19.92 -0.38 -14.92
N ARG A 23 21.12 -0.93 -14.78
CA ARG A 23 21.57 -1.48 -13.49
C ARG A 23 21.49 -0.37 -12.44
N HIS A 24 20.90 -0.68 -11.29
CA HIS A 24 20.90 0.25 -10.18
C HIS A 24 22.34 0.57 -9.75
N PRO A 25 22.64 1.85 -9.46
CA PRO A 25 23.95 2.25 -9.00
C PRO A 25 24.27 1.62 -7.64
N PRO A 26 25.56 1.42 -7.28
CA PRO A 26 25.95 0.73 -6.05
C PRO A 26 25.34 1.34 -4.78
N TRP A 27 25.21 2.67 -4.71
CA TRP A 27 24.66 3.37 -3.53
C TRP A 27 23.15 3.17 -3.33
N LEU A 28 22.43 2.63 -4.32
CA LEU A 28 20.99 2.34 -4.24
C LEU A 28 20.71 0.88 -3.82
N LYS A 29 21.75 0.06 -3.64
CA LYS A 29 21.58 -1.36 -3.29
C LYS A 29 21.42 -1.52 -1.78
N VAL A 30 20.44 -2.33 -1.39
CA VAL A 30 20.18 -2.72 0.00
C VAL A 30 20.45 -4.21 0.20
N ARG A 31 20.54 -4.64 1.45
CA ARG A 31 20.60 -6.07 1.80
C ARG A 31 19.24 -6.72 1.60
N ALA A 32 19.23 -7.99 1.23
CA ALA A 32 17.99 -8.76 1.15
C ALA A 32 17.30 -8.80 2.54
N PRO A 33 15.97 -8.69 2.60
CA PRO A 33 15.25 -8.69 3.86
C PRO A 33 15.35 -10.05 4.56
N GLY A 34 15.42 -10.04 5.88
CA GLY A 34 15.51 -11.24 6.70
C GLY A 34 15.57 -10.94 8.19
N GLY A 35 15.72 -12.00 8.99
CA GLY A 35 15.81 -11.92 10.45
C GLY A 35 14.46 -12.11 11.17
N PRO A 36 14.48 -12.21 12.52
CA PRO A 36 13.30 -12.59 13.30
C PRO A 36 12.13 -11.61 13.17
N GLY A 37 12.37 -10.30 13.25
CA GLY A 37 11.32 -9.28 13.13
C GLY A 37 10.65 -9.26 11.75
N PHE A 38 11.43 -9.54 10.69
CA PHE A 38 10.88 -9.70 9.35
C PHE A 38 9.96 -10.93 9.25
N ALA A 39 10.43 -12.08 9.74
CA ALA A 39 9.66 -13.33 9.69
C ALA A 39 8.37 -13.25 10.55
N GLU A 40 8.46 -12.67 11.74
CA GLU A 40 7.33 -12.45 12.65
C GLU A 40 6.26 -11.54 12.01
N THR A 41 6.69 -10.42 11.44
CA THR A 41 5.78 -9.47 10.78
C THR A 41 5.15 -10.10 9.53
N MET A 42 5.94 -10.77 8.70
CA MET A 42 5.44 -11.49 7.51
C MET A 42 4.36 -12.52 7.88
N ALA A 43 4.62 -13.33 8.92
CA ALA A 43 3.67 -14.33 9.38
C ALA A 43 2.38 -13.68 9.90
N THR A 44 2.50 -12.62 10.70
CA THR A 44 1.35 -11.91 11.28
C THR A 44 0.47 -11.27 10.21
N VAL A 45 1.08 -10.59 9.23
CA VAL A 45 0.35 -9.96 8.12
C VAL A 45 -0.42 -11.01 7.31
N ARG A 46 0.21 -12.15 7.01
CA ARG A 46 -0.42 -13.25 6.28
C ARG A 46 -1.54 -13.90 7.07
N GLU A 47 -1.33 -14.18 8.35
CA GLU A 47 -2.30 -14.83 9.23
C GLU A 47 -3.57 -13.99 9.39
N LEU A 48 -3.42 -12.67 9.50
CA LEU A 48 -4.53 -11.74 9.69
C LEU A 48 -5.17 -11.25 8.38
N GLY A 49 -4.70 -11.74 7.22
CA GLY A 49 -5.22 -11.33 5.92
C GLY A 49 -5.12 -9.82 5.70
N LEU A 50 -3.96 -9.23 6.01
CA LEU A 50 -3.70 -7.80 5.90
C LEU A 50 -2.78 -7.49 4.72
N HIS A 51 -2.83 -6.26 4.25
CA HIS A 51 -1.91 -5.73 3.24
C HIS A 51 -0.96 -4.70 3.85
N THR A 52 0.26 -4.64 3.31
CA THR A 52 1.23 -3.60 3.65
C THR A 52 1.78 -2.97 2.38
N VAL A 53 1.93 -1.64 2.37
CA VAL A 53 2.63 -0.98 1.25
C VAL A 53 4.08 -1.45 1.18
N CYS A 54 4.65 -1.89 2.30
CA CYS A 54 5.98 -2.49 2.35
C CYS A 54 6.12 -3.63 1.35
N GLN A 55 5.10 -4.47 1.22
CA GLN A 55 5.06 -5.59 0.27
C GLN A 55 4.58 -5.15 -1.11
N GLU A 56 3.43 -4.46 -1.18
CA GLU A 56 2.79 -4.11 -2.46
C GLU A 56 3.66 -3.16 -3.31
N ALA A 57 4.35 -2.20 -2.66
CA ALA A 57 5.29 -1.31 -3.34
C ALA A 57 6.71 -1.88 -3.46
N ARG A 58 6.94 -3.13 -3.05
CA ARG A 58 8.25 -3.81 -3.11
C ARG A 58 9.36 -3.01 -2.43
N CYS A 59 9.07 -2.52 -1.23
CA CYS A 59 9.92 -1.60 -0.51
C CYS A 59 11.30 -2.22 -0.19
N PRO A 60 12.43 -1.62 -0.61
CA PRO A 60 13.76 -2.12 -0.30
C PRO A 60 14.08 -2.07 1.21
N ASN A 61 13.37 -1.24 1.98
CA ASN A 61 13.62 -1.02 3.41
C ASN A 61 12.84 -1.97 4.32
N ILE A 62 12.04 -2.89 3.77
CA ILE A 62 11.10 -3.74 4.53
C ILE A 62 11.77 -4.51 5.67
N GLY A 63 12.97 -5.04 5.47
CA GLY A 63 13.71 -5.78 6.51
C GLY A 63 14.15 -4.90 7.68
N GLU A 64 14.63 -3.69 7.38
CA GLU A 64 15.06 -2.72 8.39
C GLU A 64 13.87 -2.19 9.20
N CYS A 65 12.83 -1.72 8.49
CA CYS A 65 11.62 -1.18 9.11
C CYS A 65 10.97 -2.19 10.06
N TRP A 66 10.72 -3.41 9.58
CA TRP A 66 10.07 -4.45 10.39
C TRP A 66 10.97 -4.88 11.57
N GLY A 67 12.29 -4.93 11.38
CA GLY A 67 13.25 -5.16 12.46
C GLY A 67 13.22 -4.07 13.55
N HIS A 68 12.91 -2.83 13.17
CA HIS A 68 12.78 -1.69 14.09
C HIS A 68 11.39 -1.54 14.71
N ARG A 69 10.50 -2.53 14.58
CA ARG A 69 9.13 -2.50 15.11
C ARG A 69 8.31 -1.33 14.53
N THR A 70 8.41 -1.14 13.21
CA THR A 70 7.53 -0.27 12.42
C THR A 70 7.06 -0.98 11.16
N ALA A 71 5.84 -0.70 10.74
CA ALA A 71 5.25 -1.20 9.51
C ALA A 71 4.23 -0.19 8.98
N THR A 72 3.97 -0.26 7.67
CA THR A 72 2.97 0.56 7.01
C THR A 72 1.85 -0.33 6.46
N PHE A 73 0.71 -0.35 7.14
CA PHE A 73 -0.47 -1.10 6.71
C PHE A 73 -1.22 -0.35 5.62
N MET A 74 -1.72 -1.08 4.64
CA MET A 74 -2.54 -0.54 3.56
C MET A 74 -3.98 -1.02 3.76
N LEU A 75 -4.86 -0.07 4.06
CA LEU A 75 -6.29 -0.29 4.27
C LEU A 75 -7.06 -0.36 2.95
N LEU A 76 -8.28 -0.88 3.06
CA LEU A 76 -9.30 -0.91 2.02
C LEU A 76 -8.92 -1.78 0.81
N GLY A 77 -8.07 -2.78 1.06
CA GLY A 77 -7.59 -3.77 0.09
C GLY A 77 -6.32 -3.36 -0.64
N ASP A 78 -6.03 -4.07 -1.74
CA ASP A 78 -4.83 -3.94 -2.57
C ASP A 78 -5.09 -3.38 -3.98
N THR A 79 -6.35 -3.04 -4.26
CA THR A 79 -6.81 -2.60 -5.57
C THR A 79 -7.33 -1.18 -5.48
N CYS A 80 -6.65 -0.26 -6.18
CA CYS A 80 -6.92 1.16 -6.18
C CYS A 80 -7.88 1.57 -7.31
N THR A 81 -8.79 2.50 -7.03
CA THR A 81 -9.67 3.11 -8.05
C THR A 81 -8.91 4.02 -9.04
N ARG A 82 -7.65 4.38 -8.73
CA ARG A 82 -6.80 5.25 -9.55
C ARG A 82 -5.54 4.53 -10.04
N ASN A 83 -4.91 5.09 -11.06
CA ASN A 83 -3.73 4.51 -11.74
C ASN A 83 -2.58 5.54 -11.86
N CYS A 84 -1.97 5.89 -10.73
CA CYS A 84 -0.83 6.81 -10.70
C CYS A 84 0.38 6.16 -11.39
N GLY A 85 0.97 6.83 -12.39
CA GLY A 85 2.03 6.23 -13.23
C GLY A 85 3.35 5.86 -12.53
N PHE A 86 3.53 6.28 -11.27
CA PHE A 86 4.67 5.90 -10.43
C PHE A 86 4.33 4.81 -9.39
N CYS A 87 3.04 4.55 -9.16
CA CYS A 87 2.58 3.67 -8.10
C CYS A 87 2.56 2.22 -8.59
N ALA A 88 3.06 1.30 -7.75
CA ALA A 88 3.09 -0.13 -8.07
C ALA A 88 1.83 -0.89 -7.63
N VAL A 89 0.92 -0.24 -6.91
CA VAL A 89 -0.33 -0.85 -6.42
C VAL A 89 -1.25 -1.16 -7.59
N THR A 90 -1.93 -2.31 -7.51
CA THR A 90 -2.90 -2.76 -8.53
C THR A 90 -4.02 -1.74 -8.68
N HIS A 91 -4.45 -1.45 -9.89
CA HIS A 91 -5.63 -0.62 -10.16
C HIS A 91 -6.78 -1.45 -10.70
N GLY A 92 -8.01 -1.07 -10.38
CA GLY A 92 -9.20 -1.79 -10.79
C GLY A 92 -10.42 -1.47 -9.94
N ARG A 93 -11.40 -2.38 -9.95
CA ARG A 93 -12.57 -2.28 -9.07
C ARG A 93 -12.24 -2.92 -7.71
N PRO A 94 -12.24 -2.17 -6.61
CA PRO A 94 -11.98 -2.72 -5.29
C PRO A 94 -13.07 -3.72 -4.85
N LEU A 95 -12.71 -4.57 -3.88
CA LEU A 95 -13.67 -5.40 -3.17
C LEU A 95 -14.52 -4.58 -2.18
N ALA A 96 -15.56 -5.20 -1.66
CA ALA A 96 -16.36 -4.62 -0.58
C ALA A 96 -15.48 -4.29 0.63
N VAL A 97 -15.79 -3.19 1.34
CA VAL A 97 -15.10 -2.81 2.57
C VAL A 97 -15.29 -3.91 3.61
N ASP A 98 -14.20 -4.36 4.21
CA ASP A 98 -14.24 -5.29 5.34
C ASP A 98 -14.34 -4.50 6.66
N PRO A 99 -15.48 -4.52 7.37
CA PRO A 99 -15.65 -3.76 8.60
C PRO A 99 -14.77 -4.26 9.76
N ALA A 100 -14.20 -5.47 9.67
CA ALA A 100 -13.32 -6.03 10.68
C ALA A 100 -11.83 -5.69 10.46
N GLU A 101 -11.45 -5.15 9.29
CA GLU A 101 -10.07 -4.75 8.98
C GLU A 101 -9.43 -3.85 10.06
N PRO A 102 -10.11 -2.81 10.60
CA PRO A 102 -9.52 -1.94 11.64
C PRO A 102 -9.07 -2.70 12.89
N LEU A 103 -9.86 -3.69 13.33
CA LEU A 103 -9.54 -4.52 14.50
C LEU A 103 -8.41 -5.51 14.19
N ARG A 104 -8.36 -6.06 12.99
CA ARG A 104 -7.25 -6.94 12.57
C ARG A 104 -5.94 -6.17 12.49
N VAL A 105 -5.94 -4.96 11.93
CA VAL A 105 -4.76 -4.06 11.94
C VAL A 105 -4.34 -3.76 13.36
N ALA A 106 -5.25 -3.34 14.24
CA ALA A 106 -4.93 -3.06 15.64
C ALA A 106 -4.36 -4.29 16.37
N SER A 107 -4.89 -5.49 16.10
CA SER A 107 -4.39 -6.75 16.64
C SER A 107 -2.98 -7.06 16.14
N ALA A 108 -2.69 -6.80 14.86
CA ALA A 108 -1.34 -6.94 14.30
C ALA A 108 -0.35 -5.98 14.97
N VAL A 109 -0.73 -4.71 15.10
CA VAL A 109 0.09 -3.66 15.73
C VAL A 109 0.43 -4.03 17.18
N ALA A 110 -0.57 -4.49 17.95
CA ALA A 110 -0.41 -4.92 19.33
C ALA A 110 0.46 -6.19 19.44
N ARG A 111 0.19 -7.22 18.64
CA ARG A 111 0.95 -8.48 18.62
C ARG A 111 2.42 -8.26 18.29
N LEU A 112 2.69 -7.39 17.32
CA LEU A 112 4.05 -7.05 16.90
C LEU A 112 4.73 -6.04 17.82
N GLY A 113 4.02 -5.46 18.80
CA GLY A 113 4.55 -4.44 19.69
C GLY A 113 5.15 -3.25 18.94
N LEU A 114 4.49 -2.78 17.88
CA LEU A 114 5.01 -1.67 17.07
C LEU A 114 5.05 -0.38 17.89
N ARG A 115 6.15 0.37 17.79
CA ARG A 115 6.28 1.68 18.46
C ARG A 115 5.69 2.82 17.65
N HIS A 116 5.80 2.70 16.33
CA HIS A 116 5.24 3.62 15.35
C HIS A 116 4.62 2.77 14.24
N VAL A 117 3.37 3.07 13.89
CA VAL A 117 2.67 2.47 12.76
C VAL A 117 2.25 3.56 11.81
N VAL A 118 2.47 3.33 10.52
CA VAL A 118 1.86 4.15 9.47
C VAL A 118 0.67 3.38 8.92
N VAL A 119 -0.44 4.06 8.72
CA VAL A 119 -1.62 3.51 8.08
C VAL A 119 -1.90 4.33 6.84
N THR A 120 -1.98 3.67 5.69
CA THR A 120 -2.33 4.28 4.41
C THR A 120 -3.48 3.50 3.79
N SER A 121 -3.97 3.89 2.62
CA SER A 121 -4.99 3.14 1.89
C SER A 121 -4.78 3.25 0.40
N VAL A 122 -5.44 2.36 -0.33
CA VAL A 122 -5.76 2.63 -1.73
C VAL A 122 -6.80 3.76 -1.83
N ASN A 123 -6.93 4.38 -3.01
CA ASN A 123 -8.03 5.32 -3.23
C ASN A 123 -9.33 4.55 -3.42
N ARG A 124 -10.39 5.02 -2.74
CA ARG A 124 -11.74 4.48 -2.78
C ARG A 124 -12.74 5.54 -3.23
N ASP A 125 -12.57 6.00 -4.48
CA ASP A 125 -13.47 6.98 -5.10
C ASP A 125 -14.92 6.44 -5.24
N ASP A 126 -15.14 5.14 -5.01
CA ASP A 126 -16.45 4.50 -4.94
C ASP A 126 -17.18 4.69 -3.59
N LEU A 127 -16.48 5.18 -2.56
CA LEU A 127 -17.05 5.48 -1.24
C LEU A 127 -17.30 6.98 -1.09
N ALA A 128 -18.43 7.35 -0.48
CA ALA A 128 -18.83 8.76 -0.31
C ALA A 128 -17.84 9.58 0.54
N ASP A 129 -17.18 8.95 1.51
CA ASP A 129 -16.18 9.56 2.39
C ASP A 129 -14.74 9.29 1.95
N GLY A 130 -14.55 8.58 0.82
CA GLY A 130 -13.24 8.12 0.35
C GLY A 130 -12.51 7.16 1.30
N GLY A 131 -13.20 6.59 2.29
CA GLY A 131 -12.63 5.70 3.30
C GLY A 131 -12.16 6.39 4.59
N ALA A 132 -12.44 7.67 4.79
CA ALA A 132 -12.04 8.45 5.97
C ALA A 132 -12.48 7.81 7.30
N ALA A 133 -13.72 7.32 7.38
CA ALA A 133 -14.23 6.64 8.57
C ALA A 133 -13.41 5.38 8.90
N HIS A 134 -12.87 4.71 7.88
CA HIS A 134 -12.04 3.52 8.05
C HIS A 134 -10.67 3.83 8.65
N PHE A 135 -10.05 4.94 8.25
CA PHE A 135 -8.84 5.46 8.90
C PHE A 135 -9.12 5.78 10.37
N ALA A 136 -10.19 6.54 10.65
CA ALA A 136 -10.54 6.94 12.02
C ALA A 136 -10.83 5.73 12.92
N ALA A 137 -11.57 4.74 12.42
CA ALA A 137 -11.84 3.49 13.11
C ALA A 137 -10.54 2.71 13.41
N THR A 138 -9.61 2.67 12.46
CA THR A 138 -8.32 1.98 12.61
C THR A 138 -7.43 2.66 13.64
N ALA A 139 -7.28 3.98 13.57
CA ALA A 139 -6.52 4.75 14.56
C ALA A 139 -7.10 4.55 15.98
N GLY A 140 -8.42 4.64 16.12
CA GLY A 140 -9.11 4.37 17.38
C GLY A 140 -8.89 2.95 17.90
N ALA A 141 -8.96 1.94 17.02
CA ALA A 141 -8.71 0.55 17.40
C ALA A 141 -7.26 0.33 17.87
N ILE A 142 -6.28 0.88 17.16
CA ILE A 142 -4.86 0.80 17.53
C ILE A 142 -4.64 1.43 18.91
N LYS A 143 -5.13 2.66 19.13
CA LYS A 143 -4.96 3.37 20.41
C LYS A 143 -5.65 2.67 21.57
N ARG A 144 -6.74 1.93 21.34
CA ARG A 144 -7.37 1.11 22.38
C ARG A 144 -6.53 -0.11 22.77
N LEU A 145 -5.94 -0.81 21.81
CA LEU A 145 -5.17 -2.03 22.07
C LEU A 145 -3.71 -1.77 22.47
N LEU A 146 -3.11 -0.69 21.98
CA LEU A 146 -1.75 -0.29 22.28
C LEU A 146 -1.65 1.25 22.39
N PRO A 147 -2.08 1.85 23.52
CA PRO A 147 -2.14 3.31 23.69
C PRO A 147 -0.81 4.04 23.46
N GLY A 148 0.31 3.37 23.75
CA GLY A 148 1.66 3.92 23.55
C GLY A 148 2.18 3.88 22.11
N CYS A 149 1.45 3.27 21.17
CA CYS A 149 1.84 3.25 19.76
C CYS A 149 1.59 4.62 19.12
N ARG A 150 2.58 5.15 18.41
CA ARG A 150 2.40 6.34 17.56
C ARG A 150 1.71 5.93 16.25
N VAL A 151 0.63 6.59 15.90
CA VAL A 151 -0.18 6.35 14.70
C VAL A 151 0.00 7.53 13.75
N GLU A 152 0.62 7.25 12.61
CA GLU A 152 0.69 8.16 11.47
C GLU A 152 -0.30 7.70 10.40
N VAL A 153 -1.03 8.64 9.81
CA VAL A 153 -1.85 8.37 8.62
C VAL A 153 -1.21 9.00 7.40
N LEU A 154 -1.12 8.23 6.30
CA LEU A 154 -0.81 8.72 4.97
C LEU A 154 -2.06 8.58 4.11
N VAL A 155 -2.81 9.67 3.98
CA VAL A 155 -4.16 9.66 3.42
C VAL A 155 -4.19 9.94 1.91
N PRO A 156 -5.21 9.45 1.20
CA PRO A 156 -5.56 9.97 -0.12
C PRO A 156 -6.05 11.43 -0.03
N ASP A 157 -6.29 12.06 -1.18
CA ASP A 157 -6.80 13.43 -1.23
C ASP A 157 -8.28 13.58 -0.83
N PHE A 158 -9.00 12.47 -0.66
CA PHE A 158 -10.46 12.42 -0.46
C PHE A 158 -11.24 13.26 -1.49
N GLN A 159 -10.70 13.43 -2.70
CA GLN A 159 -11.23 14.34 -3.73
C GLN A 159 -11.46 15.79 -3.24
N GLY A 160 -10.70 16.23 -2.24
CA GLY A 160 -10.85 17.54 -1.62
C GLY A 160 -12.02 17.64 -0.62
N ASN A 161 -12.62 16.52 -0.20
CA ASN A 161 -13.68 16.52 0.80
C ASN A 161 -13.12 16.89 2.19
N LEU A 162 -13.36 18.12 2.62
CA LEU A 162 -12.90 18.62 3.92
C LEU A 162 -13.56 17.93 5.11
N ALA A 163 -14.77 17.37 4.96
CA ALA A 163 -15.40 16.60 6.03
C ALA A 163 -14.66 15.28 6.27
N SER A 164 -14.26 14.59 5.20
CA SER A 164 -13.39 13.39 5.28
C SER A 164 -12.05 13.70 5.95
N VAL A 165 -11.41 14.81 5.59
CA VAL A 165 -10.18 15.26 6.25
C VAL A 165 -10.41 15.52 7.74
N ALA A 166 -11.47 16.26 8.07
CA ALA A 166 -11.79 16.60 9.46
C ALA A 166 -12.07 15.35 10.31
N GLU A 167 -12.74 14.34 9.76
CA GLU A 167 -12.99 13.06 10.43
C GLU A 167 -11.68 12.36 10.80
N VAL A 168 -10.73 12.26 9.88
CA VAL A 168 -9.43 11.63 10.16
C VAL A 168 -8.63 12.46 11.17
N VAL A 169 -8.62 13.78 11.05
CA VAL A 169 -7.93 14.69 11.98
C VAL A 169 -8.51 14.61 13.40
N ALA A 170 -9.82 14.43 13.53
CA ALA A 170 -10.49 14.28 14.83
C ALA A 170 -10.25 12.92 15.49
N SER A 171 -9.76 11.93 14.74
CA SER A 171 -9.40 10.61 15.26
C SER A 171 -8.08 10.65 16.04
N PRO A 172 -7.76 9.64 16.88
CA PRO A 172 -6.59 9.70 17.77
C PRO A 172 -5.27 9.35 17.05
N ILE A 173 -4.95 10.11 16.01
CA ILE A 173 -3.70 10.05 15.26
C ILE A 173 -2.66 11.00 15.86
N ASP A 174 -1.38 10.73 15.61
CA ASP A 174 -0.26 11.57 16.05
C ASP A 174 0.37 12.36 14.90
N VAL A 175 0.21 11.89 13.66
CA VAL A 175 0.74 12.54 12.45
C VAL A 175 -0.27 12.39 11.32
N PHE A 176 -0.56 13.50 10.65
CA PHE A 176 -1.33 13.52 9.40
C PHE A 176 -0.39 13.80 8.24
N ASN A 177 -0.34 12.90 7.26
CA ASN A 177 0.54 12.96 6.11
C ASN A 177 -0.27 12.85 4.82
N HIS A 178 0.12 13.61 3.80
CA HIS A 178 -0.39 13.56 2.44
C HIS A 178 0.72 13.97 1.47
N ASN A 179 1.00 13.15 0.47
CA ASN A 179 2.07 13.42 -0.48
C ASN A 179 1.56 14.26 -1.66
N LEU A 180 2.29 15.33 -2.00
CA LEU A 180 2.10 16.08 -3.25
C LEU A 180 2.70 15.36 -4.48
N GLU A 181 3.69 14.50 -4.24
CA GLU A 181 4.41 13.65 -5.20
C GLU A 181 5.27 14.38 -6.25
N THR A 182 4.71 15.30 -7.01
CA THR A 182 5.44 15.98 -8.10
C THR A 182 4.86 17.37 -8.39
N VAL A 183 5.66 18.20 -9.05
CA VAL A 183 5.18 19.42 -9.71
C VAL A 183 4.27 19.09 -10.91
N PRO A 184 3.40 20.03 -11.35
CA PRO A 184 2.64 19.92 -12.59
C PRO A 184 3.57 19.67 -13.79
N ARG A 185 3.10 18.88 -14.76
CA ARG A 185 3.80 18.59 -16.01
C ARG A 185 3.09 19.21 -17.20
#